data_AF-A0A0K8VWW2-F1
#
_entry.id   AF-A0A0K8VWW2-F1
#
_cell.length_a   1.000
_cell.length_b   1.000
_cell.length_c   1.000
_cell.angle_alpha   90.00
_cell.angle_beta   90.00
_cell.angle_gamma   90.00
#
_symmetry.space_group_name_H-M   'P 1'
#
loop_
_entity.id
_entity.type
_entity.pdbx_description
1 polymer ?
#
loop_
_entity_poly.entity_id
_entity_poly.type
_entity_poly.pdbx_seq_one_letter_code
_entity_poly.pdbx_strand_id
1 'polypeptide(L)'
;MSCFGCGKKYGLFTKEHGCPSCGYSYCIKCLKRPMPVPRHGGKVLNVCLICYDKLSKLQASEKVIDIEALPGVLVTKSKGNNSTDPLVAAAAALLEYKKMYLFLNIFYYCII
;
A
#
# COMPACT_ATOMS: atom_id res chain seq x y z
N MET A 1 -18.68 -9.54 -20.36
CA MET A 1 -18.16 -8.25 -19.86
C MET A 1 -16.64 -8.20 -20.04
N SER A 2 -16.04 -7.00 -20.07
CA SER A 2 -14.59 -6.79 -20.25
C SER A 2 -14.02 -5.94 -19.13
N CYS A 3 -12.71 -6.04 -18.92
CA CYS A 3 -11.98 -5.23 -17.95
C CYS A 3 -12.10 -3.73 -18.30
N PHE A 4 -12.55 -2.93 -17.35
CA PHE A 4 -12.68 -1.48 -17.53
C PHE A 4 -11.33 -0.78 -17.78
N GLY A 5 -10.24 -1.33 -17.24
CA GLY A 5 -8.90 -0.73 -17.38
C GLY A 5 -8.16 -1.07 -18.68
N CYS A 6 -8.35 -2.28 -19.21
CA CYS A 6 -7.57 -2.76 -20.37
C CYS A 6 -8.42 -3.35 -21.50
N GLY A 7 -9.75 -3.33 -21.40
CA GLY A 7 -10.66 -3.85 -22.41
C GLY A 7 -10.63 -5.37 -22.60
N LYS A 8 -9.78 -6.11 -21.88
CA LYS A 8 -9.67 -7.57 -22.01
C LYS A 8 -10.99 -8.24 -21.63
N LYS A 9 -11.51 -9.09 -22.51
CA LYS A 9 -12.71 -9.91 -22.24
C LYS A 9 -12.39 -10.96 -21.18
N TYR A 10 -13.32 -11.14 -20.23
CA TYR A 10 -13.23 -12.25 -19.28
C TYR A 10 -13.47 -13.58 -19.99
N GLY A 11 -12.89 -14.64 -19.46
CA GLY A 11 -13.00 -15.98 -20.01
C GLY A 11 -12.51 -17.00 -18.98
N LEU A 12 -12.39 -18.27 -19.38
CA LEU A 12 -12.03 -19.36 -18.46
C LEU A 12 -10.70 -19.12 -17.72
N PHE A 13 -9.73 -18.46 -18.38
CA PHE A 13 -8.42 -18.14 -17.80
C PHE A 13 -8.32 -16.79 -17.11
N THR A 14 -9.31 -15.90 -17.32
CA THR A 14 -9.30 -14.54 -16.77
C THR A 14 -10.57 -14.31 -15.99
N LYS A 15 -10.47 -14.58 -14.68
CA LYS A 15 -11.52 -14.29 -13.72
C LYS A 15 -11.74 -12.79 -13.57
N GLU A 16 -12.99 -12.45 -13.30
CA GLU A 16 -13.44 -11.09 -13.05
C GLU A 16 -13.20 -10.72 -11.58
N HIS A 17 -12.55 -9.59 -11.32
CA HIS A 17 -12.31 -9.08 -9.97
C HIS A 17 -12.90 -7.68 -9.82
N GLY A 18 -13.68 -7.45 -8.76
CA GLY A 18 -14.23 -6.13 -8.44
C GLY A 18 -13.23 -5.26 -7.68
N CYS A 19 -13.12 -3.99 -8.04
CA CYS A 19 -12.38 -3.03 -7.21
C CYS A 19 -13.23 -2.64 -5.98
N PRO A 20 -12.71 -2.77 -4.75
CA PRO A 20 -13.48 -2.47 -3.53
C PRO A 20 -13.83 -0.97 -3.37
N SER A 21 -13.17 -0.10 -4.12
CA SER A 21 -13.42 1.35 -4.06
C SER A 21 -14.50 1.83 -5.05
N CYS A 22 -14.49 1.34 -6.29
CA CYS A 22 -15.41 1.78 -7.35
C CYS A 22 -16.43 0.74 -7.83
N GLY A 23 -16.29 -0.53 -7.44
CA GLY A 23 -17.21 -1.60 -7.83
C GLY A 23 -17.12 -2.06 -9.29
N TYR A 24 -16.31 -1.41 -10.14
CA TYR A 24 -16.08 -1.88 -11.50
C TYR A 24 -15.24 -3.14 -11.55
N SER A 25 -15.39 -3.87 -12.66
CA SER A 25 -14.65 -5.09 -12.88
C SER A 25 -13.34 -4.87 -13.61
N TYR A 26 -12.32 -5.56 -13.10
CA TYR A 26 -10.96 -5.54 -13.59
C TYR A 26 -10.39 -6.96 -13.65
N CYS A 27 -9.39 -7.14 -14.51
CA CYS A 27 -8.56 -8.34 -14.46
C CYS A 27 -7.49 -8.22 -13.36
N ILE A 28 -6.91 -9.36 -12.96
CA ILE A 28 -5.86 -9.40 -11.92
C ILE A 28 -4.64 -8.52 -12.22
N LYS A 29 -4.32 -8.31 -13.51
CA LYS A 29 -3.22 -7.42 -13.93
C LYS A 29 -3.52 -5.95 -13.64
N CYS A 30 -4.78 -5.55 -13.75
CA CYS A 30 -5.22 -4.17 -13.50
C CYS A 30 -5.41 -3.92 -11.99
N LEU A 31 -5.79 -4.95 -11.22
CA LEU A 31 -6.04 -4.90 -9.79
C LEU A 31 -4.82 -5.39 -8.98
N LYS A 32 -3.65 -4.76 -9.17
CA LYS A 32 -2.37 -5.16 -8.53
C LYS A 32 -1.82 -4.18 -7.49
N ARG A 33 -2.50 -3.05 -7.26
CA ARG A 33 -1.97 -1.95 -6.43
C ARG A 33 -2.56 -2.05 -5.02
N PRO A 34 -1.77 -2.40 -3.99
CA PRO A 34 -2.25 -2.43 -2.62
C PRO A 34 -2.45 -1.01 -2.11
N MET A 35 -3.60 -0.73 -1.51
CA MET A 35 -3.89 0.60 -0.95
C MET A 35 -4.88 0.46 0.22
N PRO A 36 -4.68 1.21 1.32
CA PRO A 36 -5.60 1.19 2.46
C PRO A 36 -6.92 1.85 2.08
N VAL A 37 -8.00 1.07 2.02
CA VAL A 37 -9.33 1.60 1.70
C VAL A 37 -10.03 2.00 3.00
N PRO A 38 -10.25 3.31 3.26
CA PRO A 38 -10.92 3.77 4.48
C PRO A 38 -12.35 3.23 4.61
N ARG A 39 -13.03 2.96 3.48
CA ARG A 39 -14.36 2.34 3.46
C ARG A 39 -14.42 0.91 4.03
N HIS A 40 -13.29 0.21 4.10
CA HIS A 40 -13.21 -1.16 4.64
C HIS A 40 -12.46 -1.22 5.98
N GLY A 41 -12.51 -0.13 6.77
CA GLY A 41 -11.85 -0.08 8.08
C GLY A 41 -10.32 -0.05 7.98
N GLY A 42 -9.77 0.57 6.93
CA GLY A 42 -8.33 0.74 6.77
C GLY A 42 -7.56 -0.52 6.33
N LYS A 43 -8.26 -1.59 5.96
CA LYS A 43 -7.60 -2.79 5.40
C LYS A 43 -6.95 -2.48 4.07
N VAL A 44 -5.73 -2.99 3.89
CA VAL A 44 -4.97 -2.88 2.64
C VAL A 44 -5.57 -3.86 1.63
N LEU A 45 -6.16 -3.33 0.57
CA LEU A 45 -6.78 -4.11 -0.50
C LEU A 45 -6.23 -3.68 -1.84
N ASN A 46 -6.26 -4.60 -2.81
CA ASN A 46 -5.84 -4.29 -4.17
C ASN A 46 -6.92 -3.47 -4.88
N VAL A 47 -6.52 -2.33 -5.43
CA VAL A 47 -7.39 -1.39 -6.15
C VAL A 47 -6.94 -1.17 -7.59
N CYS A 48 -7.84 -0.62 -8.40
CA CYS A 48 -7.53 -0.21 -9.77
C CYS A 48 -6.72 1.09 -9.78
N LEU A 49 -6.05 1.38 -10.90
CA LEU A 49 -5.22 2.58 -11.06
C LEU A 49 -5.99 3.88 -10.76
N ILE A 50 -7.22 3.98 -11.26
CA ILE A 50 -8.06 5.17 -11.09
C ILE A 50 -8.39 5.41 -9.60
N CYS A 51 -8.73 4.34 -8.87
CA CYS A 51 -9.01 4.43 -7.44
C CYS A 51 -7.75 4.70 -6.63
N TYR A 52 -6.61 4.16 -7.05
CA TYR A 52 -5.33 4.45 -6.44
C TYR A 52 -5.03 5.96 -6.48
N ASP A 53 -5.15 6.59 -7.65
CA ASP A 53 -4.90 8.03 -7.80
C ASP A 53 -5.90 8.89 -7.02
N LYS A 54 -7.18 8.49 -7.00
CA LYS A 54 -8.23 9.18 -6.24
C LYS A 54 -7.96 9.11 -4.74
N LEU A 55 -7.70 7.92 -4.20
CA LEU A 55 -7.47 7.78 -2.76
C LEU A 55 -6.13 8.36 -2.35
N SER A 56 -5.10 8.31 -3.19
CA SER A 56 -3.84 9.00 -2.92
C SER A 56 -4.03 10.51 -2.78
N LYS A 57 -4.95 11.12 -3.53
CA LYS A 57 -5.30 12.54 -3.38
C LYS A 57 -6.14 12.81 -2.14
N LEU A 58 -7.09 11.93 -1.81
CA LEU A 58 -7.93 12.08 -0.61
C LEU A 58 -7.11 11.91 0.68
N GLN A 59 -6.19 10.96 0.73
CA GLN A 59 -5.29 10.79 1.88
C GLN A 59 -4.31 11.97 2.05
N ALA A 60 -4.07 12.76 1.00
CA ALA A 60 -3.32 14.01 1.10
C ALA A 60 -4.17 15.17 1.65
N SER A 61 -5.50 15.11 1.54
CA SER A 61 -6.41 16.19 1.95
C SER A 61 -6.87 16.09 3.40
N GLU A 62 -6.86 14.90 4.02
CA GLU A 62 -7.34 14.66 5.40
C GLU A 62 -6.28 14.98 6.48
N LYS A 63 -5.23 15.74 6.14
CA LYS A 63 -4.38 16.42 7.14
C LYS A 63 -4.64 17.92 7.11
N VAL A 64 -5.90 18.33 7.20
CA VAL A 64 -6.18 19.61 7.85
C VAL A 64 -6.05 19.33 9.34
N ILE A 65 -4.83 19.54 9.82
CA ILE A 65 -4.57 19.71 11.24
C ILE A 65 -5.26 21.04 11.56
N ASP A 66 -6.29 21.02 12.39
CA ASP A 66 -6.78 22.23 13.03
C ASP A 66 -5.61 22.82 13.83
N ILE A 67 -4.96 23.85 13.28
CA ILE A 67 -4.20 24.80 14.06
C ILE A 67 -4.69 26.16 13.62
N GLU A 68 -5.52 26.74 14.48
CA GLU A 68 -5.93 28.13 14.45
C GLU A 68 -4.72 29.07 14.27
N ALA A 69 -4.87 29.98 13.30
CA ALA A 69 -4.17 31.27 13.13
C ALA A 69 -2.62 31.32 13.18
N LEU A 70 -1.96 31.55 12.02
CA LEU A 70 -1.12 32.74 11.73
C LEU A 70 -0.49 32.66 10.30
N PRO A 71 -0.42 33.77 9.51
CA PRO A 71 -0.12 33.71 8.09
C PRO A 71 1.40 33.76 7.78
N GLY A 72 1.81 32.96 6.78
CA GLY A 72 2.96 33.27 5.95
C GLY A 72 4.27 32.57 6.27
N VAL A 73 4.38 31.27 5.94
CA VAL A 73 5.61 30.66 5.40
C VAL A 73 5.16 29.51 4.50
N LEU A 74 5.57 29.51 3.23
CA LEU A 74 5.50 28.34 2.36
C LEU A 74 6.45 27.28 2.91
N VAL A 75 5.93 26.39 3.76
CA VAL A 75 6.69 25.23 4.21
C VAL A 75 6.62 24.16 3.12
N THR A 76 7.61 24.17 2.25
CA THR A 76 8.01 22.97 1.51
C THR A 76 8.63 21.98 2.49
N LYS A 77 7.82 21.11 3.10
CA LYS A 77 8.35 19.90 3.77
C LYS A 77 7.59 18.66 3.32
N SER A 78 8.27 17.99 2.40
CA SER A 78 8.34 16.53 2.28
C SER A 78 8.00 15.78 3.57
N LYS A 79 6.92 15.00 3.52
CA LYS A 79 6.88 13.74 4.27
C LYS A 79 6.14 12.72 3.41
N GLY A 80 6.94 11.78 2.90
CA GLY A 80 6.54 10.72 1.99
C GLY A 80 5.23 10.08 2.43
N ASN A 81 4.37 9.92 1.45
CA ASN A 81 3.17 9.12 1.57
C ASN A 81 3.61 7.72 2.03
N ASN A 82 2.84 7.11 2.93
CA ASN A 82 2.91 5.66 3.13
C ASN A 82 2.33 4.96 1.89
N SER A 83 2.97 5.15 0.74
CA SER A 83 3.23 4.06 -0.17
C SER A 83 3.71 2.91 0.69
N THR A 84 3.26 1.71 0.38
CA THR A 84 3.96 0.49 0.76
C THR A 84 5.39 0.63 0.23
N ASP A 85 6.25 1.29 0.98
CA ASP A 85 7.63 1.52 0.62
C ASP A 85 8.27 0.14 0.69
N PRO A 86 8.81 -0.39 -0.43
CA PRO A 86 9.48 -1.68 -0.43
C PRO A 86 10.69 -1.73 0.55
N LEU A 87 11.08 -0.58 1.11
CA LEU A 87 12.05 -0.43 2.19
C LEU A 87 11.57 -0.95 3.57
N VAL A 88 10.28 -0.82 3.91
CA VAL A 88 9.77 -1.30 5.22
C VAL A 88 9.60 -2.82 5.22
N ALA A 89 9.24 -3.41 4.08
CA ALA A 89 9.20 -4.87 3.91
C ALA A 89 10.61 -5.49 3.91
N ALA A 90 11.60 -4.83 3.30
CA ALA A 90 12.98 -5.27 3.35
C ALA A 90 13.58 -5.24 4.77
N ALA A 91 13.18 -4.27 5.61
CA ALA A 91 13.63 -4.19 7.00
C ALA A 91 13.15 -5.37 7.86
N ALA A 92 11.95 -5.90 7.60
CA ALA A 92 11.42 -7.07 8.32
C ALA A 92 12.22 -8.35 8.00
N ALA A 93 12.60 -8.55 6.73
CA ALA A 93 13.40 -9.71 6.31
C ALA A 93 14.84 -9.67 6.89
N LEU A 94 15.45 -8.49 7.02
CA LEU A 94 16.76 -8.34 7.66
C LEU A 94 16.72 -8.63 9.16
N LEU A 95 15.60 -8.35 9.84
CA LEU A 95 15.42 -8.69 11.25
C LEU A 95 15.35 -10.19 11.48
N GLU A 96 14.72 -10.95 10.58
CA GLU A 96 14.69 -12.42 10.67
C GLU A 96 16.08 -13.04 10.49
N TYR A 97 16.87 -12.57 9.52
CA TYR A 97 18.25 -13.04 9.32
C TYR A 97 19.14 -12.73 10.55
N LYS A 98 18.99 -11.54 11.14
CA LYS A 98 19.74 -11.16 12.35
C LYS A 98 19.35 -12.00 13.57
N LYS A 99 18.09 -12.42 13.67
CA LYS A 99 17.60 -13.31 14.75
C LYS A 99 18.28 -14.68 14.67
N MET A 100 18.40 -15.25 13.48
CA MET A 100 19.08 -16.53 13.27
C MET A 100 20.58 -16.46 13.64
N TYR A 101 21.26 -15.37 13.27
CA TYR A 101 22.67 -15.18 13.57
C TYR A 101 22.96 -14.96 15.06
N LEU A 102 22.05 -14.28 15.77
CA LEU A 102 22.15 -14.08 17.22
C LEU A 102 21.96 -15.41 17.97
N PHE A 103 21.03 -16.26 17.52
CA PHE A 103 20.87 -17.61 18.07
C PHE A 103 22.13 -18.46 17.87
N LEU A 104 22.72 -18.43 16.67
CA LEU A 104 23.94 -19.19 16.39
C LEU A 104 25.14 -18.70 17.24
N ASN A 105 25.27 -17.38 17.45
CA ASN A 105 26.31 -16.83 18.33
C ASN A 105 26.08 -17.15 19.81
N ILE A 106 24.84 -17.11 20.29
CA ILE A 106 24.50 -17.50 21.66
C ILE A 106 24.80 -18.98 21.90
N PHE A 107 24.47 -19.86 20.96
CA PHE A 107 24.83 -21.27 21.05
C PHE A 107 26.35 -21.48 21.01
N TYR A 108 27.07 -20.74 20.16
CA TYR A 108 28.53 -20.83 20.09
C TYR A 108 29.22 -20.36 21.38
N TYR A 109 28.72 -19.30 22.03
CA TYR A 109 29.26 -18.79 23.31
C TYR A 109 28.80 -19.56 24.55
N CYS A 110 27.80 -20.43 24.45
CA CYS A 110 27.40 -21.35 25.53
C CYS A 110 28.11 -22.71 25.47
N ILE A 111 28.84 -22.99 24.39
CA ILE A 111 29.58 -24.26 24.17
C ILE A 111 31.09 -24.10 24.47
N ILE A 112 31.58 -22.87 24.61
CA ILE A 112 32.93 -22.53 25.09
C ILE A 112 32.82 -22.10 26.56
#